data_AF-A0A1E3REL9-F1
#
_entry.id   AF-A0A1E3REL9-F1
#
_cell.length_a   1.000
_cell.length_b   1.000
_cell.length_c   1.000
_cell.angle_alpha   90.00
_cell.angle_beta   90.00
_cell.angle_gamma   90.00
#
_symmetry.space_group_name_H-M   'P 1'
#
loop_
_entity.id
_entity.type
_entity.pdbx_description
1 polymer ?
#
loop_
_entity_poly.entity_id
_entity_poly.type
_entity_poly.pdbx_seq_one_letter_code
_entity_poly.pdbx_strand_id
1 'polypeptide(L)'
;MNVMRRSGKWLAVLTAMAVLNGCQLFDFGRPNLPPSGDPAAVVDRVSGPDGQRFLLEITSASWEDNGRRAGELFAWIPRGAQSDDPATSARAAETAHAIASFLADDRDQIADSPDNPALWRSFTDSLIPYLGAMVGDDRGIAGFAPLDGLESPMRRTASLFAAMTKDSEANRAWVDAADAKALEYEQAFAKAAVAEPLLADRGVAQRDLLRAARLRSLVATGDHLTNPESPTPISTAGEIEIKYQVAALTARDDDPHINEEFFRDGRLLPLSDIPDSYRSIYDSQLTVYLTPWPRIREAVAQFGRTYNRIANGQ
;
A
#
# COMPACT_ATOMS: atom_id res chain seq x y z
N MET A 1 -33.08 32.32 -86.23
CA MET A 1 -33.60 33.13 -85.11
C MET A 1 -34.16 32.17 -84.05
N ASN A 2 -33.93 32.47 -82.77
CA ASN A 2 -34.15 31.63 -81.57
C ASN A 2 -33.07 30.58 -81.24
N VAL A 3 -31.93 31.16 -80.87
CA VAL A 3 -31.07 30.95 -79.69
C VAL A 3 -30.83 29.52 -79.20
N MET A 4 -29.56 29.18 -79.29
CA MET A 4 -28.88 27.92 -79.08
C MET A 4 -28.42 27.75 -77.63
N ARG A 5 -28.63 26.53 -77.13
CA ARG A 5 -27.97 25.76 -76.06
C ARG A 5 -26.66 26.29 -75.45
N ARG A 6 -26.67 26.34 -74.11
CA ARG A 6 -25.72 25.77 -73.11
C ARG A 6 -24.22 25.76 -73.41
N SER A 7 -23.45 26.44 -72.55
CA SER A 7 -22.22 25.88 -71.93
C SER A 7 -21.66 26.85 -70.86
N GLY A 8 -22.19 26.76 -69.63
CA GLY A 8 -21.61 27.40 -68.45
C GLY A 8 -20.64 26.43 -67.78
N LYS A 9 -19.35 26.79 -67.76
CA LYS A 9 -18.29 26.09 -67.03
C LYS A 9 -18.55 26.22 -65.53
N TRP A 10 -18.74 25.10 -64.84
CA TRP A 10 -18.75 25.05 -63.38
C TRP A 10 -17.32 25.09 -62.86
N LEU A 11 -16.94 26.16 -62.17
CA LEU A 11 -15.75 26.22 -61.34
C LEU A 11 -16.14 25.62 -59.97
N ALA A 12 -15.71 24.40 -59.69
CA ALA A 12 -15.85 23.81 -58.36
C ALA A 12 -14.76 24.40 -57.45
N VAL A 13 -15.15 25.31 -56.55
CA VAL A 13 -14.31 25.74 -55.44
C VAL A 13 -14.32 24.61 -54.40
N LEU A 14 -13.24 23.84 -54.34
CA LEU A 14 -12.96 22.90 -53.27
C LEU A 14 -12.59 23.70 -52.02
N THR A 15 -13.58 24.01 -51.20
CA THR A 15 -13.35 24.47 -49.84
C THR A 15 -12.83 23.28 -49.03
N ALA A 16 -11.52 23.21 -48.83
CA ALA A 16 -10.92 22.29 -47.88
C ALA A 16 -11.36 22.69 -46.46
N MET A 17 -12.38 22.01 -45.93
CA MET A 17 -12.67 22.03 -44.50
C MET A 17 -11.51 21.32 -43.81
N ALA A 18 -10.55 22.11 -43.30
CA ALA A 18 -9.62 21.67 -42.30
C ALA A 18 -10.44 21.30 -41.05
N VAL A 19 -10.67 20.01 -40.85
CA VAL A 19 -11.13 19.48 -39.57
C VAL A 19 -9.95 19.66 -38.62
N LEU A 20 -9.93 20.78 -37.92
CA LEU A 20 -9.16 20.95 -36.71
C LEU A 20 -9.74 19.96 -35.70
N ASN A 21 -9.19 18.74 -35.67
CA ASN A 21 -9.23 17.90 -34.48
C ASN A 21 -8.41 18.62 -33.41
N GLY A 22 -9.02 19.64 -32.80
CA GLY A 22 -8.54 20.20 -31.57
C GLY A 22 -8.53 19.07 -30.55
N CYS A 23 -7.36 18.79 -29.99
CA CYS A 23 -7.26 18.07 -28.74
C CYS A 23 -8.15 18.80 -27.74
N GLN A 24 -9.35 18.27 -27.49
CA GLN A 24 -10.07 18.57 -26.26
C GLN A 24 -9.28 17.87 -25.16
N LEU A 25 -8.19 18.50 -24.75
CA LEU A 25 -7.72 18.37 -23.37
C LEU A 25 -8.95 18.64 -22.52
N PHE A 26 -9.37 17.65 -21.76
CA PHE A 26 -10.46 17.76 -20.81
C PHE A 26 -10.11 18.86 -19.81
N ASP A 27 -10.55 20.08 -20.07
CA ASP A 27 -10.62 21.14 -19.08
C ASP A 27 -11.81 20.82 -18.18
N PHE A 28 -11.62 19.83 -17.30
CA PHE A 28 -12.53 19.63 -16.18
C PHE A 28 -12.39 20.88 -15.30
N GLY A 29 -13.31 21.84 -15.46
CA GLY A 29 -13.43 22.97 -14.54
C GLY A 29 -13.35 22.47 -13.10
N ARG A 30 -12.69 23.23 -12.21
CA ARG A 30 -12.39 22.80 -10.83
C ARG A 30 -13.62 22.15 -10.18
N PRO A 31 -13.50 20.93 -9.62
CA PRO A 31 -14.64 20.28 -9.01
C PRO A 31 -15.18 21.12 -7.85
N ASN A 32 -16.49 21.09 -7.66
CA ASN A 32 -17.12 21.74 -6.53
C ASN A 32 -16.78 20.95 -5.25
N LEU A 33 -16.04 21.57 -4.34
CA LEU A 33 -15.65 20.93 -3.08
C LEU A 33 -16.73 21.16 -2.01
N PRO A 34 -17.08 20.13 -1.22
CA PRO A 34 -17.87 20.35 -0.02
C PRO A 34 -17.10 21.23 0.98
N PRO A 35 -17.78 21.84 1.97
CA PRO A 35 -17.09 22.57 3.03
C PRO A 35 -16.15 21.64 3.82
N SER A 36 -14.84 21.94 3.84
CA SER A 36 -13.82 21.12 4.53
C SER A 36 -14.02 21.02 6.06
N GLY A 37 -14.73 21.99 6.65
CA GLY A 37 -15.09 21.99 8.06
C GLY A 37 -16.30 21.12 8.42
N ASP A 38 -16.93 20.46 7.45
CA ASP A 38 -18.08 19.58 7.67
C ASP A 38 -17.76 18.13 7.26
N PRO A 39 -17.25 17.30 8.20
CA PRO A 39 -16.97 15.90 7.94
C PRO A 39 -18.15 15.12 7.37
N ALA A 40 -19.40 15.46 7.74
CA ALA A 40 -20.57 14.75 7.23
C ALA A 40 -20.78 14.99 5.73
N ALA A 41 -20.64 16.24 5.27
CA ALA A 41 -20.71 16.57 3.85
C ALA A 41 -19.59 15.90 3.03
N VAL A 42 -18.39 15.74 3.61
CA VAL A 42 -17.29 15.01 2.97
C VAL A 42 -17.62 13.52 2.87
N VAL A 43 -18.08 12.89 3.96
CA VAL A 43 -18.47 11.47 4.00
C VAL A 43 -19.54 11.19 2.96
N ASP A 44 -20.62 11.98 2.93
CA ASP A 44 -21.73 11.80 1.97
C ASP A 44 -21.25 11.90 0.52
N ARG A 45 -20.31 12.80 0.23
CA ARG A 45 -19.77 12.99 -1.12
C ARG A 45 -18.83 11.86 -1.54
N VAL A 46 -17.98 11.39 -0.64
CA VAL A 46 -16.88 10.45 -0.92
C VAL A 46 -17.34 8.99 -0.82
N SER A 47 -18.19 8.66 0.14
CA SER A 47 -18.73 7.31 0.34
C SER A 47 -20.07 7.08 -0.39
N GLY A 48 -20.64 8.13 -0.99
CA GLY A 48 -21.87 8.05 -1.79
C GLY A 48 -21.68 7.47 -3.20
N PRO A 49 -22.76 7.33 -3.98
CA PRO A 49 -22.74 6.70 -5.32
C PRO A 49 -21.78 7.36 -6.33
N ASP A 50 -21.56 8.67 -6.18
CA ASP A 50 -20.67 9.46 -7.04
C ASP A 50 -19.26 9.66 -6.45
N GLY A 51 -18.91 8.90 -5.41
CA GLY A 51 -17.67 9.03 -4.65
C GLY A 51 -16.41 8.79 -5.47
N GLN A 52 -16.34 7.68 -6.21
CA GLN A 52 -15.19 7.39 -7.09
C GLN A 52 -15.00 8.48 -8.15
N ARG A 53 -16.08 8.94 -8.77
CA ARG A 53 -16.04 10.02 -9.75
C ARG A 53 -15.54 11.33 -9.12
N PHE A 54 -15.97 11.64 -7.90
CA PHE A 54 -15.46 12.81 -7.17
C PHE A 54 -13.97 12.71 -6.88
N LEU A 55 -13.51 11.55 -6.40
CA LEU A 55 -12.10 11.32 -6.10
C LEU A 55 -11.24 11.41 -7.37
N LEU A 56 -11.75 10.92 -8.50
CA LEU A 56 -11.11 11.12 -9.80
C LEU A 56 -11.07 12.59 -10.19
N GLU A 57 -12.20 13.31 -10.11
CA GLU A 57 -12.29 14.74 -10.43
C GLU A 57 -11.30 15.60 -9.59
N ILE A 58 -11.18 15.35 -8.28
CA ILE A 58 -10.24 16.10 -7.43
C ILE A 58 -8.78 15.75 -7.72
N THR A 59 -8.50 14.51 -8.10
CA THR A 59 -7.13 14.03 -8.38
C THR A 59 -6.66 14.50 -9.75
N SER A 60 -7.55 14.52 -10.75
CA SER A 60 -7.27 14.98 -12.11
C SER A 60 -7.26 16.51 -12.26
N ALA A 61 -7.74 17.27 -11.28
CA ALA A 61 -7.74 18.72 -11.32
C ALA A 61 -6.34 19.31 -11.09
N SER A 62 -6.00 20.35 -11.86
CA SER A 62 -4.79 21.16 -11.65
C SER A 62 -5.04 22.22 -10.57
N TRP A 63 -4.50 22.00 -9.38
CA TRP A 63 -4.65 22.90 -8.24
C TRP A 63 -3.50 23.90 -8.14
N GLU A 64 -3.81 25.20 -8.07
CA GLU A 64 -2.80 26.26 -7.89
C GLU A 64 -2.09 26.20 -6.53
N ASP A 65 -2.68 25.55 -5.54
CA ASP A 65 -2.16 25.40 -4.18
C ASP A 65 -1.53 24.01 -3.94
N ASN A 66 -1.14 23.32 -5.02
CA ASN A 66 -0.56 21.98 -5.00
C ASN A 66 -1.48 20.93 -4.37
N GLY A 67 -2.80 21.15 -4.44
CA GLY A 67 -3.83 20.24 -3.94
C GLY A 67 -4.20 20.48 -2.48
N ARG A 68 -3.72 21.56 -1.84
CA ARG A 68 -3.92 21.80 -0.40
C ARG A 68 -5.40 21.87 -0.02
N ARG A 69 -6.20 22.68 -0.73
CA ARG A 69 -7.64 22.79 -0.49
C ARG A 69 -8.40 21.48 -0.69
N ALA A 70 -7.97 20.65 -1.63
CA ALA A 70 -8.56 19.32 -1.82
C ALA A 70 -8.17 18.38 -0.66
N GLY A 71 -6.89 18.40 -0.24
CA GLY A 71 -6.42 17.63 0.91
C GLY A 71 -7.10 18.01 2.23
N GLU A 72 -7.41 19.29 2.44
CA GLU A 72 -8.11 19.76 3.65
C GLU A 72 -9.45 19.06 3.90
N LEU A 73 -10.10 18.50 2.87
CA LEU A 73 -11.31 17.69 3.03
C LEU A 73 -11.10 16.45 3.90
N PHE A 74 -9.89 15.90 3.92
CA PHE A 74 -9.58 14.61 4.56
C PHE A 74 -8.80 14.74 5.87
N ALA A 75 -8.35 15.94 6.22
CA ALA A 75 -7.52 16.22 7.41
C ALA A 75 -8.19 15.88 8.76
N TRP A 76 -9.50 15.59 8.78
CA TRP A 76 -10.22 15.13 9.96
C TRP A 76 -10.12 13.61 10.16
N ILE A 77 -9.84 12.82 9.11
CA ILE A 77 -9.87 11.35 9.15
C ILE A 77 -8.92 10.77 10.20
N PRO A 78 -7.65 11.21 10.33
CA PRO A 78 -6.74 10.63 11.33
C PRO A 78 -7.23 10.82 12.76
N ARG A 79 -7.82 11.99 13.07
CA ARG A 79 -8.44 12.27 14.36
C ARG A 79 -9.73 11.46 14.56
N GLY A 80 -10.52 11.31 13.50
CA GLY A 80 -11.72 10.47 13.52
C GLY A 80 -11.40 9.00 13.79
N ALA A 81 -10.32 8.48 13.21
CA ALA A 81 -9.85 7.10 13.40
C ALA A 81 -9.52 6.79 14.88
N GLN A 82 -9.07 7.80 15.63
CA GLN A 82 -8.70 7.70 17.04
C GLN A 82 -9.84 8.05 18.00
N SER A 83 -11.02 8.37 17.48
CA SER A 83 -12.17 8.80 18.28
C SER A 83 -12.76 7.64 19.09
N ASP A 84 -13.01 7.87 20.38
CA ASP A 84 -13.76 6.93 21.23
C ASP A 84 -15.26 6.86 20.87
N ASP A 85 -15.78 7.85 20.14
CA ASP A 85 -17.13 7.80 19.57
C ASP A 85 -17.18 6.82 18.37
N PRO A 86 -17.90 5.70 18.47
CA PRO A 86 -17.95 4.69 17.41
C PRO A 86 -18.50 5.23 16.09
N ALA A 87 -19.44 6.18 16.11
CA ALA A 87 -20.01 6.74 14.90
C ALA A 87 -19.02 7.63 14.14
N THR A 88 -18.16 8.34 14.86
CA THR A 88 -17.09 9.15 14.27
C THR A 88 -15.95 8.29 13.73
N SER A 89 -15.53 7.26 14.47
CA SER A 89 -14.53 6.30 14.00
C SER A 89 -15.00 5.53 12.76
N ALA A 90 -16.26 5.05 12.75
CA ALA A 90 -16.83 4.37 11.59
C ALA A 90 -16.88 5.26 10.34
N ARG A 91 -17.30 6.53 10.46
CA ARG A 91 -17.31 7.47 9.32
C ARG A 91 -15.91 7.74 8.77
N ALA A 92 -14.92 7.87 9.65
CA ALA A 92 -13.53 8.04 9.24
C ALA A 92 -13.04 6.81 8.46
N ALA A 93 -13.37 5.61 8.95
CA ALA A 93 -13.02 4.34 8.34
C ALA A 93 -13.69 4.14 6.98
N GLU A 94 -14.98 4.43 6.85
CA GLU A 94 -15.74 4.34 5.60
C GLU A 94 -15.20 5.31 4.54
N THR A 95 -14.85 6.53 4.95
CA THR A 95 -14.26 7.53 4.05
C THR A 95 -12.86 7.10 3.60
N ALA A 96 -12.02 6.64 4.53
CA ALA A 96 -10.70 6.11 4.23
C ALA A 96 -10.78 4.88 3.30
N HIS A 97 -11.74 3.99 3.51
CA HIS A 97 -11.94 2.81 2.67
C HIS A 97 -12.36 3.19 1.25
N ALA A 98 -13.18 4.23 1.07
CA ALA A 98 -13.52 4.77 -0.24
C ALA A 98 -12.29 5.35 -0.97
N ILE A 99 -11.43 6.08 -0.26
CA ILE A 99 -10.14 6.57 -0.79
C ILE A 99 -9.25 5.39 -1.20
N ALA A 100 -9.10 4.38 -0.32
CA ALA A 100 -8.30 3.19 -0.60
C ALA A 100 -8.79 2.44 -1.85
N SER A 101 -10.12 2.30 -1.99
CA SER A 101 -10.74 1.64 -3.15
C SER A 101 -10.48 2.41 -4.44
N PHE A 102 -10.65 3.74 -4.43
CA PHE A 102 -10.33 4.59 -5.59
C PHE A 102 -8.87 4.46 -6.02
N LEU A 103 -7.93 4.62 -5.07
CA LEU A 103 -6.50 4.53 -5.37
C LEU A 103 -6.10 3.14 -5.91
N ALA A 104 -6.76 2.07 -5.46
CA ALA A 104 -6.54 0.72 -5.94
C ALA A 104 -7.07 0.51 -7.37
N ASP A 105 -8.28 1.02 -7.67
CA ASP A 105 -9.01 0.72 -8.90
C ASP A 105 -8.61 1.63 -10.08
N ASP A 106 -8.20 2.87 -9.81
CA ASP A 106 -7.96 3.90 -10.83
C ASP A 106 -6.48 4.23 -11.05
N ARG A 107 -5.55 3.37 -10.61
CA ARG A 107 -4.09 3.59 -10.65
C ARG A 107 -3.57 4.13 -11.99
N ASP A 108 -4.02 3.57 -13.11
CA ASP A 108 -3.53 3.97 -14.44
C ASP A 108 -4.01 5.39 -14.80
N GLN A 109 -5.24 5.77 -14.43
CA GLN A 109 -5.75 7.14 -14.62
C GLN A 109 -5.06 8.14 -13.68
N ILE A 110 -4.71 7.67 -12.48
CA ILE A 110 -3.97 8.44 -11.47
C ILE A 110 -2.53 8.72 -11.92
N ALA A 111 -1.88 7.78 -12.61
CA ALA A 111 -0.50 7.93 -13.05
C ALA A 111 -0.29 9.18 -13.90
N ASP A 112 -1.26 9.52 -14.75
CA ASP A 112 -1.24 10.68 -15.65
C ASP A 112 -1.78 11.99 -15.00
N SER A 113 -2.22 11.94 -13.74
CA SER A 113 -2.78 13.11 -13.06
C SER A 113 -1.73 14.20 -12.77
N PRO A 114 -2.17 15.49 -12.66
CA PRO A 114 -1.29 16.59 -12.27
C PRO A 114 -0.59 16.36 -10.93
N ASP A 115 0.57 16.99 -10.76
CA ASP A 115 1.32 16.92 -9.51
C ASP A 115 0.64 17.75 -8.42
N ASN A 116 0.06 17.05 -7.43
CA ASN A 116 -0.71 17.63 -6.33
C ASN A 116 -0.19 17.07 -4.99
N PRO A 117 1.05 17.39 -4.58
CA PRO A 117 1.73 16.72 -3.47
C PRO A 117 0.98 16.87 -2.13
N ALA A 118 0.26 17.97 -1.89
CA ALA A 118 -0.50 18.13 -0.65
C ALA A 118 -1.74 17.22 -0.59
N LEU A 119 -2.34 16.91 -1.75
CA LEU A 119 -3.46 15.96 -1.83
C LEU A 119 -2.96 14.53 -1.55
N TRP A 120 -1.85 14.12 -2.17
CA TRP A 120 -1.24 12.81 -1.96
C TRP A 120 -0.87 12.54 -0.50
N ARG A 121 -0.22 13.51 0.16
CA ARG A 121 0.09 13.42 1.59
C ARG A 121 -1.17 13.29 2.43
N SER A 122 -2.23 14.02 2.08
CA SER A 122 -3.50 13.91 2.79
C SER A 122 -4.18 12.55 2.62
N PHE A 123 -4.08 11.92 1.44
CA PHE A 123 -4.53 10.54 1.25
C PHE A 123 -3.73 9.57 2.11
N THR A 124 -2.40 9.70 2.13
CA THR A 124 -1.52 8.90 2.97
C THR A 124 -1.87 9.03 4.45
N ASP A 125 -1.95 10.25 4.97
CA ASP A 125 -2.29 10.51 6.38
C ASP A 125 -3.65 9.89 6.75
N SER A 126 -4.62 9.96 5.84
CA SER A 126 -5.96 9.39 6.03
C SER A 126 -5.97 7.87 6.09
N LEU A 127 -5.00 7.20 5.44
CA LEU A 127 -4.95 5.75 5.30
C LEU A 127 -4.03 5.05 6.30
N ILE A 128 -2.98 5.72 6.80
CA ILE A 128 -2.02 5.15 7.76
C ILE A 128 -2.70 4.46 8.96
N PRO A 129 -3.75 5.03 9.59
CA PRO A 129 -4.42 4.39 10.73
C PRO A 129 -5.03 3.02 10.39
N TYR A 130 -5.29 2.72 9.11
CA TYR A 130 -5.99 1.54 8.64
C TYR A 130 -5.08 0.48 8.00
N LEU A 131 -3.76 0.68 8.01
CA LEU A 131 -2.77 -0.30 7.52
C LEU A 131 -2.96 -1.70 8.13
N GLY A 132 -3.28 -1.77 9.42
CA GLY A 132 -3.60 -3.03 10.09
C GLY A 132 -4.86 -3.69 9.52
N ALA A 133 -5.93 -2.92 9.35
CA ALA A 133 -7.21 -3.41 8.82
C ALA A 133 -7.06 -3.97 7.40
N MET A 134 -6.26 -3.32 6.54
CA MET A 134 -5.96 -3.80 5.18
C MET A 134 -5.41 -5.24 5.14
N VAL A 135 -4.70 -5.67 6.19
CA VAL A 135 -4.06 -7.00 6.27
C VAL A 135 -4.74 -7.95 7.25
N GLY A 136 -5.94 -7.59 7.72
CA GLY A 136 -6.77 -8.43 8.59
C GLY A 136 -6.58 -8.19 10.07
N ASP A 137 -6.14 -7.00 10.47
CA ASP A 137 -6.22 -6.52 11.85
C ASP A 137 -7.29 -5.45 12.03
N ASP A 138 -8.51 -5.92 12.31
CA ASP A 138 -9.71 -5.12 12.51
C ASP A 138 -9.95 -4.72 13.99
N ARG A 139 -8.98 -4.97 14.87
CA ARG A 139 -9.09 -4.66 16.30
C ARG A 139 -9.34 -3.17 16.49
N GLY A 140 -10.55 -2.83 16.95
CA GLY A 140 -10.94 -1.45 17.22
C GLY A 140 -11.24 -0.63 15.96
N ILE A 141 -11.38 -1.27 14.79
CA ILE A 141 -11.68 -0.60 13.52
C ILE A 141 -12.99 -1.17 12.95
N ALA A 142 -14.04 -0.35 12.97
CA ALA A 142 -15.29 -0.63 12.27
C ALA A 142 -15.36 0.20 10.98
N GLY A 143 -15.85 -0.37 9.87
CA GLY A 143 -16.07 0.38 8.63
C GLY A 143 -14.91 0.37 7.62
N PHE A 144 -13.79 -0.30 7.93
CA PHE A 144 -12.67 -0.50 6.99
C PHE A 144 -12.42 -2.00 6.79
N ALA A 145 -12.94 -2.57 5.70
CA ALA A 145 -12.66 -3.94 5.33
C ALA A 145 -11.38 -4.04 4.48
N PRO A 146 -10.68 -5.19 4.45
CA PRO A 146 -9.68 -5.45 3.43
C PRO A 146 -10.25 -5.30 2.01
N LEU A 147 -9.50 -4.69 1.09
CA LEU A 147 -9.90 -4.54 -0.33
C LEU A 147 -9.94 -5.87 -1.09
N ASP A 148 -9.19 -6.85 -0.58
CA ASP A 148 -9.05 -8.18 -1.14
C ASP A 148 -9.25 -9.25 -0.05
N GLY A 149 -9.53 -10.49 -0.47
CA GLY A 149 -9.47 -11.63 0.46
C GLY A 149 -8.04 -11.84 0.98
N LEU A 150 -7.88 -12.06 2.28
CA LEU A 150 -6.56 -12.18 2.95
C LEU A 150 -5.71 -13.38 2.49
N GLU A 151 -6.34 -14.37 1.85
CA GLU A 151 -5.67 -15.53 1.25
C GLU A 151 -5.55 -15.43 -0.28
N SER A 152 -5.92 -14.29 -0.86
CA SER A 152 -5.75 -14.00 -2.29
C SER A 152 -4.35 -13.41 -2.57
N PRO A 153 -4.02 -13.14 -3.85
CA PRO A 153 -2.86 -12.33 -4.20
C PRO A 153 -2.91 -10.85 -3.81
N MET A 154 -4.02 -10.36 -3.25
CA MET A 154 -4.21 -8.97 -2.82
C MET A 154 -3.90 -7.92 -3.90
N ARG A 155 -4.37 -8.15 -5.14
CA ARG A 155 -4.04 -7.31 -6.30
C ARG A 155 -4.50 -5.86 -6.13
N ARG A 156 -5.69 -5.62 -5.54
CA ARG A 156 -6.19 -4.25 -5.34
C ARG A 156 -5.35 -3.53 -4.29
N THR A 157 -5.02 -4.21 -3.20
CA THR A 157 -4.16 -3.65 -2.14
C THR A 157 -2.74 -3.39 -2.67
N ALA A 158 -2.17 -4.27 -3.50
CA ALA A 158 -0.88 -4.03 -4.14
C ALA A 158 -0.93 -2.82 -5.09
N SER A 159 -2.03 -2.66 -5.85
CA SER A 159 -2.27 -1.49 -6.69
C SER A 159 -2.35 -0.19 -5.89
N LEU A 160 -2.99 -0.21 -4.72
CA LEU A 160 -3.00 0.92 -3.77
C LEU A 160 -1.57 1.29 -3.32
N PHE A 161 -0.76 0.31 -2.92
CA PHE A 161 0.63 0.55 -2.54
C PHE A 161 1.45 1.13 -3.70
N ALA A 162 1.21 0.64 -4.92
CA ALA A 162 1.83 1.18 -6.13
C ALA A 162 1.38 2.62 -6.42
N ALA A 163 0.10 2.97 -6.20
CA ALA A 163 -0.41 4.32 -6.42
C ALA A 163 0.26 5.37 -5.50
N MET A 164 0.66 4.97 -4.29
CA MET A 164 1.34 5.87 -3.33
C MET A 164 2.70 6.36 -3.82
N THR A 165 3.35 5.66 -4.76
CA THR A 165 4.66 6.06 -5.30
C THR A 165 4.59 7.35 -6.13
N LYS A 166 3.38 7.81 -6.49
CA LYS A 166 3.13 9.05 -7.23
C LYS A 166 3.74 10.28 -6.57
N ASP A 167 3.75 10.37 -5.23
CA ASP A 167 4.44 11.40 -4.47
C ASP A 167 5.49 10.76 -3.55
N SER A 168 6.75 11.19 -3.68
CA SER A 168 7.87 10.56 -2.97
C SER A 168 7.82 10.73 -1.43
N GLU A 169 7.20 11.79 -0.93
CA GLU A 169 7.11 12.06 0.52
C GLU A 169 5.96 11.25 1.14
N ALA A 170 4.81 11.24 0.47
CA ALA A 170 3.67 10.38 0.74
C ALA A 170 4.08 8.90 0.73
N ASN A 171 4.80 8.45 -0.30
CA ASN A 171 5.31 7.08 -0.39
C ASN A 171 6.23 6.73 0.78
N ARG A 172 7.16 7.62 1.14
CA ARG A 172 8.06 7.37 2.27
C ARG A 172 7.28 7.21 3.58
N ALA A 173 6.38 8.13 3.88
CA ALA A 173 5.56 8.05 5.09
C ALA A 173 4.69 6.77 5.12
N TRP A 174 4.14 6.39 3.97
CA TRP A 174 3.35 5.16 3.79
C TRP A 174 4.17 3.89 4.06
N VAL A 175 5.34 3.77 3.41
CA VAL A 175 6.25 2.64 3.57
C VAL A 175 6.79 2.55 4.99
N ASP A 176 7.24 3.67 5.57
CA ASP A 176 7.75 3.71 6.95
C ASP A 176 6.67 3.24 7.95
N ALA A 177 5.43 3.66 7.77
CA ALA A 177 4.32 3.23 8.62
C ALA A 177 3.97 1.75 8.44
N ALA A 178 3.98 1.24 7.19
CA ALA A 178 3.75 -0.17 6.90
C ALA A 178 4.85 -1.06 7.47
N ASP A 179 6.11 -0.66 7.33
CA ASP A 179 7.27 -1.39 7.87
C ASP A 179 7.28 -1.37 9.40
N ALA A 180 6.98 -0.24 10.03
CA ALA A 180 6.85 -0.17 11.49
C ALA A 180 5.74 -1.10 12.00
N LYS A 181 4.60 -1.16 11.30
CA LYS A 181 3.49 -2.05 11.66
C LYS A 181 3.83 -3.53 11.43
N ALA A 182 4.51 -3.86 10.33
CA ALA A 182 4.98 -5.22 10.08
C ALA A 182 5.97 -5.68 11.16
N LEU A 183 6.91 -4.81 11.55
CA LEU A 183 7.88 -5.09 12.62
C LEU A 183 7.19 -5.32 13.97
N GLU A 184 6.13 -4.55 14.29
CA GLU A 184 5.32 -4.78 15.50
C GLU A 184 4.76 -6.20 15.54
N TYR A 185 4.19 -6.67 14.42
CA TYR A 185 3.67 -8.03 14.31
C TYR A 185 4.77 -9.11 14.36
N GLU A 186 5.91 -8.88 13.71
CA GLU A 186 7.07 -9.78 13.73
C GLU A 186 7.60 -9.96 15.17
N GLN A 187 7.71 -8.86 15.92
CA GLN A 187 8.14 -8.88 17.32
C GLN A 187 7.09 -9.53 18.25
N ALA A 188 5.80 -9.28 18.00
CA ALA A 188 4.72 -9.93 18.75
C ALA A 188 4.74 -11.45 18.52
N PHE A 189 4.91 -11.89 17.27
CA PHE A 189 5.12 -13.28 16.94
C PHE A 189 6.34 -13.86 17.67
N ALA A 190 7.51 -13.22 17.58
CA ALA A 190 8.73 -13.74 18.19
C ALA A 190 8.59 -13.95 19.70
N LYS A 191 8.01 -12.98 20.42
CA LYS A 191 7.72 -13.11 21.86
C LYS A 191 6.78 -14.27 22.16
N ALA A 192 5.69 -14.39 21.40
CA ALA A 192 4.72 -15.48 21.59
C ALA A 192 5.31 -16.85 21.23
N ALA A 193 6.11 -16.93 20.17
CA ALA A 193 6.76 -18.15 19.70
C ALA A 193 7.80 -18.66 20.71
N VAL A 194 8.52 -17.78 21.40
CA VAL A 194 9.45 -18.18 22.47
C VAL A 194 8.70 -18.61 23.73
N ALA A 195 7.62 -17.91 24.09
CA ALA A 195 6.82 -18.24 25.26
C ALA A 195 6.07 -19.58 25.11
N GLU A 196 5.49 -19.83 23.93
CA GLU A 196 4.69 -21.03 23.64
C GLU A 196 5.08 -21.67 22.28
N PRO A 197 6.29 -22.27 22.15
CA PRO A 197 6.80 -22.74 20.86
C PRO A 197 5.92 -23.76 20.15
N LEU A 198 5.15 -24.55 20.89
CA LEU A 198 4.26 -25.58 20.33
C LEU A 198 3.05 -25.00 19.59
N LEU A 199 2.73 -23.72 19.81
CA LEU A 199 1.60 -23.02 19.20
C LEU A 199 2.00 -21.96 18.17
N ALA A 200 3.30 -21.81 17.87
CA ALA A 200 3.81 -20.76 16.99
C ALA A 200 3.19 -20.79 15.57
N ASP A 201 2.77 -21.96 15.08
CA ASP A 201 2.17 -22.13 13.75
C ASP A 201 0.64 -21.95 13.72
N ARG A 202 0.02 -21.48 14.81
CA ARG A 202 -1.43 -21.29 14.91
C ARG A 202 -1.84 -20.14 15.83
N GLY A 203 -3.14 -19.83 15.84
CA GLY A 203 -3.71 -18.89 16.79
C GLY A 203 -3.24 -17.45 16.57
N VAL A 204 -3.04 -16.69 17.65
CA VAL A 204 -2.70 -15.26 17.59
C VAL A 204 -1.32 -15.05 16.98
N ALA A 205 -0.31 -15.80 17.43
CA ALA A 205 1.08 -15.65 16.96
C ALA A 205 1.18 -15.81 15.44
N GLN A 206 0.56 -16.87 14.89
CA GLN A 206 0.50 -17.08 13.45
C GLN A 206 -0.21 -15.93 12.74
N ARG A 207 -1.37 -15.46 13.25
CA ARG A 207 -2.11 -14.37 12.61
C ARG A 207 -1.29 -13.09 12.51
N ASP A 208 -0.57 -12.72 13.56
CA ASP A 208 0.33 -11.56 13.54
C ASP A 208 1.44 -11.77 12.50
N LEU A 209 2.08 -12.94 12.48
CA LEU A 209 3.09 -13.24 11.47
C LEU A 209 2.56 -13.14 10.03
N LEU A 210 1.33 -13.63 9.77
CA LEU A 210 0.73 -13.52 8.44
C LEU A 210 0.35 -12.08 8.07
N ARG A 211 -0.02 -11.24 9.05
CA ARG A 211 -0.24 -9.80 8.82
C ARG A 211 1.06 -9.10 8.43
N ALA A 212 2.17 -9.43 9.09
CA ALA A 212 3.50 -8.95 8.69
C ALA A 212 3.85 -9.38 7.27
N ALA A 213 3.62 -10.66 6.92
CA ALA A 213 3.89 -11.18 5.58
C ALA A 213 3.18 -10.39 4.48
N ARG A 214 1.90 -10.07 4.71
CA ARG A 214 1.11 -9.27 3.79
C ARG A 214 1.66 -7.85 3.65
N LEU A 215 1.93 -7.14 4.77
CA LEU A 215 2.49 -5.78 4.71
C LEU A 215 3.84 -5.74 4.00
N ARG A 216 4.78 -6.61 4.39
CA ARG A 216 6.12 -6.68 3.76
C ARG A 216 6.03 -6.97 2.26
N SER A 217 5.13 -7.89 1.87
CA SER A 217 4.94 -8.17 0.45
C SER A 217 4.29 -6.99 -0.27
N LEU A 218 3.27 -6.36 0.29
CA LEU A 218 2.57 -5.25 -0.34
C LEU A 218 3.51 -4.05 -0.58
N VAL A 219 4.40 -3.74 0.38
CA VAL A 219 5.45 -2.72 0.20
C VAL A 219 6.34 -3.06 -1.00
N ALA A 220 6.94 -4.25 -1.01
CA ALA A 220 7.88 -4.64 -2.06
C ALA A 220 7.20 -4.82 -3.44
N THR A 221 5.99 -5.37 -3.44
CA THR A 221 5.18 -5.58 -4.65
C THR A 221 4.67 -4.26 -5.22
N GLY A 222 4.24 -3.32 -4.38
CA GLY A 222 3.84 -1.98 -4.81
C GLY A 222 4.97 -1.24 -5.51
N ASP A 223 6.18 -1.28 -4.95
CA ASP A 223 7.37 -0.72 -5.59
C ASP A 223 7.67 -1.40 -6.94
N HIS A 224 7.71 -2.73 -6.98
CA HIS A 224 7.95 -3.50 -8.21
C HIS A 224 6.94 -3.21 -9.33
N LEU A 225 5.66 -3.03 -8.99
CA LEU A 225 4.62 -2.66 -9.97
C LEU A 225 4.89 -1.32 -10.65
N THR A 226 5.57 -0.39 -9.97
CA THR A 226 5.95 0.91 -10.53
C THR A 226 7.36 0.92 -11.12
N ASN A 227 8.19 -0.06 -10.75
CA ASN A 227 9.55 -0.26 -11.22
C ASN A 227 9.76 -1.70 -11.73
N PRO A 228 9.18 -2.11 -12.88
CA PRO A 228 9.19 -3.51 -13.32
C PRO A 228 10.58 -4.10 -13.59
N GLU A 229 11.59 -3.25 -13.81
CA GLU A 229 12.99 -3.64 -13.98
C GLU A 229 13.68 -4.03 -12.65
N SER A 230 13.05 -3.71 -11.50
CA SER A 230 13.55 -4.14 -10.20
C SER A 230 13.44 -5.68 -10.05
N PRO A 231 14.31 -6.31 -9.25
CA PRO A 231 14.18 -7.74 -8.97
C PRO A 231 12.79 -8.09 -8.44
N THR A 232 12.24 -9.21 -8.90
CA THR A 232 10.98 -9.72 -8.38
C THR A 232 11.04 -9.86 -6.85
N PRO A 233 10.06 -9.34 -6.10
CA PRO A 233 10.04 -9.47 -4.65
C PRO A 233 10.03 -10.93 -4.21
N ILE A 234 10.88 -11.27 -3.24
CA ILE A 234 10.97 -12.61 -2.64
C ILE A 234 11.03 -12.52 -1.12
N SER A 235 10.54 -13.56 -0.44
CA SER A 235 10.39 -13.59 1.01
C SER A 235 11.68 -13.73 1.81
N THR A 236 12.81 -14.06 1.17
CA THR A 236 14.05 -14.48 1.86
C THR A 236 14.51 -13.51 2.94
N ALA A 237 14.56 -12.20 2.65
CA ALA A 237 14.99 -11.21 3.62
C ALA A 237 14.05 -11.14 4.84
N GLY A 238 12.74 -11.19 4.62
CA GLY A 238 11.74 -11.20 5.69
C GLY A 238 11.80 -12.48 6.52
N GLU A 239 12.03 -13.63 5.89
CA GLU A 239 12.22 -14.90 6.61
C GLU A 239 13.47 -14.87 7.50
N ILE A 240 14.58 -14.31 7.02
CA ILE A 240 15.80 -14.11 7.82
C ILE A 240 15.50 -13.21 9.02
N GLU A 241 14.81 -12.09 8.81
CA GLU A 241 14.45 -11.16 9.88
C GLU A 241 13.59 -11.85 10.95
N ILE A 242 12.58 -12.63 10.59
CA ILE A 242 11.75 -13.37 11.56
C ILE A 242 12.59 -14.37 12.36
N LYS A 243 13.47 -15.12 11.68
CA LYS A 243 14.35 -16.08 12.35
C LYS A 243 15.29 -15.37 13.32
N TYR A 244 15.83 -14.21 12.93
CA TYR A 244 16.61 -13.33 13.80
C TYR A 244 15.79 -12.87 15.02
N GLN A 245 14.58 -12.35 14.82
CA GLN A 245 13.74 -11.85 15.92
C GLN A 245 13.46 -12.93 16.97
N VAL A 246 13.25 -14.18 16.56
CA VAL A 246 13.11 -15.32 17.48
C VAL A 246 14.44 -15.62 18.17
N ALA A 247 15.52 -15.79 17.39
CA ALA A 247 16.83 -16.16 17.93
C ALA A 247 17.39 -15.11 18.88
N ALA A 248 17.20 -13.83 18.62
CA ALA A 248 17.68 -12.72 19.45
C ALA A 248 17.12 -12.73 20.88
N LEU A 249 15.99 -13.40 21.11
CA LEU A 249 15.38 -13.52 22.45
C LEU A 249 16.00 -14.64 23.29
N THR A 250 16.63 -15.65 22.66
CA THR A 250 17.05 -16.89 23.33
C THR A 250 18.51 -17.27 23.10
N ALA A 251 19.09 -16.92 21.95
CA ALA A 251 20.47 -17.23 21.59
C ALA A 251 21.45 -16.44 22.47
N ARG A 252 22.58 -17.08 22.74
CA ARG A 252 23.71 -16.55 23.52
C ARG A 252 24.97 -16.68 22.68
N ASP A 253 25.98 -15.91 23.04
CA ASP A 253 27.27 -15.87 22.35
C ASP A 253 28.07 -17.18 22.48
N ASP A 254 27.68 -18.07 23.38
CA ASP A 254 28.21 -19.43 23.52
C ASP A 254 27.38 -20.51 22.78
N ASP A 255 26.35 -20.14 22.00
CA ASP A 255 25.55 -21.10 21.25
C ASP A 255 26.37 -21.74 20.11
N PRO A 256 26.49 -23.08 20.06
CA PRO A 256 27.37 -23.73 19.08
C PRO A 256 26.84 -23.70 17.64
N HIS A 257 25.62 -23.23 17.41
CA HIS A 257 25.01 -23.18 16.07
C HIS A 257 25.18 -21.82 15.38
N ILE A 258 25.54 -20.77 16.11
CA ILE A 258 25.71 -19.41 15.57
C ILE A 258 27.13 -18.95 15.87
N ASN A 259 27.85 -18.50 14.85
CA ASN A 259 29.21 -18.01 15.00
C ASN A 259 29.27 -16.79 15.93
N GLU A 260 30.31 -16.73 16.77
CA GLU A 260 30.57 -15.60 17.70
C GLU A 260 30.65 -14.25 16.98
N GLU A 261 31.07 -14.23 15.70
CA GLU A 261 31.17 -13.02 14.88
C GLU A 261 29.82 -12.34 14.63
N PHE A 262 28.71 -13.07 14.81
CA PHE A 262 27.35 -12.53 14.71
C PHE A 262 26.81 -12.03 16.05
N PHE A 263 27.65 -11.94 17.08
CA PHE A 263 27.31 -11.35 18.36
C PHE A 263 28.12 -10.08 18.62
N ARG A 264 27.50 -9.14 19.33
CA ARG A 264 28.16 -7.96 19.90
C ARG A 264 27.61 -7.75 21.30
N ASP A 265 28.51 -7.69 22.29
CA ASP A 265 28.15 -7.56 23.71
C ASP A 265 27.15 -8.63 24.19
N GLY A 266 27.36 -9.88 23.75
CA GLY A 266 26.49 -11.02 24.07
C GLY A 266 25.11 -10.99 23.42
N ARG A 267 24.88 -10.09 22.45
CA ARG A 267 23.62 -9.96 21.71
C ARG A 267 23.81 -10.29 20.24
N LEU A 268 22.88 -11.06 19.71
CA LEU A 268 22.83 -11.39 18.29
C LEU A 268 22.63 -10.12 17.46
N LEU A 269 23.39 -9.97 16.38
CA LEU A 269 23.34 -8.80 15.51
C LEU A 269 22.07 -8.77 14.64
N PRO A 270 21.40 -7.60 14.49
CA PRO A 270 20.28 -7.46 13.56
C PRO A 270 20.74 -7.61 12.11
N LEU A 271 19.82 -7.99 11.22
CA LEU A 271 20.13 -8.17 9.80
C LEU A 271 20.73 -6.92 9.14
N SER A 272 20.38 -5.71 9.62
CA SER A 272 20.96 -4.44 9.16
C SER A 272 22.46 -4.32 9.42
N ASP A 273 22.98 -5.03 10.41
CA ASP A 273 24.40 -5.03 10.81
C ASP A 273 25.17 -6.17 10.14
N ILE A 274 24.49 -7.07 9.42
CA ILE A 274 25.11 -8.21 8.73
C ILE A 274 25.44 -7.81 7.28
N PRO A 275 26.73 -7.86 6.88
CA PRO A 275 27.11 -7.55 5.51
C PRO A 275 26.49 -8.55 4.52
N ASP A 276 26.15 -8.09 3.32
CA ASP A 276 25.49 -8.90 2.28
C ASP A 276 26.21 -10.22 1.99
N SER A 277 27.55 -10.21 2.01
CA SER A 277 28.39 -11.40 1.80
C SER A 277 28.20 -12.48 2.86
N TYR A 278 27.76 -12.12 4.06
CA TYR A 278 27.54 -13.04 5.18
C TYR A 278 26.08 -13.43 5.36
N ARG A 279 25.12 -12.80 4.66
CA ARG A 279 23.68 -13.06 4.86
C ARG A 279 23.28 -14.51 4.65
N SER A 280 23.85 -15.18 3.65
CA SER A 280 23.56 -16.61 3.39
C SER A 280 24.06 -17.54 4.51
N ILE A 281 25.24 -17.22 5.07
CA ILE A 281 25.82 -17.96 6.20
C ILE A 281 24.98 -17.71 7.45
N TYR A 282 24.62 -16.45 7.70
CA TYR A 282 23.78 -16.04 8.82
C TYR A 282 22.42 -16.73 8.77
N ASP A 283 21.77 -16.72 7.61
CA ASP A 283 20.51 -17.42 7.37
C ASP A 283 20.59 -18.93 7.67
N SER A 284 21.66 -19.56 7.20
CA SER A 284 21.90 -20.99 7.42
C SER A 284 22.04 -21.30 8.92
N GLN A 285 22.77 -20.47 9.67
CA GLN A 285 22.97 -20.65 11.11
C GLN A 285 21.69 -20.43 11.91
N LEU A 286 20.91 -19.38 11.59
CA LEU A 286 19.59 -19.18 12.18
C LEU A 286 18.64 -20.35 11.89
N THR A 287 18.72 -20.91 10.67
CA THR A 287 17.93 -22.09 10.29
C THR A 287 18.33 -23.33 11.10
N VAL A 288 19.63 -23.56 11.29
CA VAL A 288 20.14 -24.65 12.12
C VAL A 288 19.74 -24.44 13.58
N TYR A 289 19.97 -23.25 14.12
CA TYR A 289 19.56 -22.86 15.47
C TYR A 289 18.09 -23.21 15.71
N LEU A 290 17.20 -22.87 14.77
CA LEU A 290 15.77 -23.08 14.93
C LEU A 290 15.29 -24.54 14.75
N THR A 291 16.18 -25.48 14.41
CA THR A 291 15.84 -26.88 14.14
C THR A 291 15.03 -27.56 15.26
N PRO A 292 15.34 -27.35 16.56
CA PRO A 292 14.57 -27.94 17.66
C PRO A 292 13.11 -27.46 17.75
N TRP A 293 12.75 -26.35 17.08
CA TRP A 293 11.40 -25.77 17.14
C TRP A 293 10.67 -25.86 15.79
N PRO A 294 10.16 -27.07 15.42
CA PRO A 294 9.56 -27.30 14.11
C PRO A 294 8.32 -26.43 13.84
N ARG A 295 7.58 -26.04 14.87
CA ARG A 295 6.39 -25.18 14.75
C ARG A 295 6.76 -23.73 14.44
N ILE A 296 7.87 -23.22 14.99
CA ILE A 296 8.40 -21.90 14.63
C ILE A 296 8.85 -21.92 13.17
N ARG A 297 9.57 -22.97 12.75
CA ARG A 297 10.01 -23.13 11.36
C ARG A 297 8.84 -23.21 10.38
N GLU A 298 7.77 -23.92 10.73
CA GLU A 298 6.55 -23.97 9.92
C GLU A 298 5.88 -22.59 9.83
N ALA A 299 5.84 -21.82 10.92
CA ALA A 299 5.31 -20.45 10.88
C ALA A 299 6.13 -19.54 9.94
N VAL A 300 7.47 -19.62 9.99
CA VAL A 300 8.36 -18.90 9.04
C VAL A 300 8.07 -19.32 7.59
N ALA A 301 7.88 -20.63 7.34
CA ALA A 301 7.52 -21.10 6.01
C ALA A 301 6.13 -20.60 5.55
N GLN A 302 5.18 -20.44 6.47
CA GLN A 302 3.86 -19.86 6.18
C GLN A 302 3.94 -18.36 5.86
N PHE A 303 4.80 -17.63 6.56
CA PHE A 303 5.14 -16.25 6.20
C PHE A 303 5.63 -16.18 4.75
N GLY A 304 6.62 -17.00 4.39
CA GLY A 304 7.18 -17.05 3.04
C GLY A 304 6.13 -17.37 1.98
N ARG A 305 5.27 -18.37 2.23
CA ARG A 305 4.16 -18.71 1.31
C ARG A 305 3.15 -17.58 1.14
N THR A 306 2.83 -16.86 2.21
CA THR A 306 1.87 -15.75 2.19
C THR A 306 2.45 -14.56 1.46
N TYR A 307 3.70 -14.22 1.72
CA TYR A 307 4.45 -13.19 1.00
C TYR A 307 4.49 -13.52 -0.51
N ASN A 308 5.00 -14.70 -0.86
CA ASN A 308 5.20 -15.08 -2.25
C ASN A 308 3.88 -15.23 -3.03
N ARG A 309 2.75 -15.49 -2.36
CA ARG A 309 1.43 -15.50 -2.99
C ARG A 309 1.05 -14.12 -3.54
N ILE A 310 1.36 -13.05 -2.80
CA ILE A 310 1.09 -11.68 -3.21
C ILE A 310 2.11 -11.28 -4.28
N ALA A 311 3.40 -11.46 -4.02
CA ALA A 311 4.46 -11.08 -4.95
C ALA A 311 4.32 -11.73 -6.34
N ASN A 312 4.06 -13.05 -6.39
CA ASN A 312 3.93 -13.78 -7.66
C ASN A 312 2.55 -13.67 -8.31
N GLY A 313 1.57 -13.15 -7.56
CA GLY A 313 0.19 -13.10 -7.99
C GLY A 313 -0.22 -11.73 -8.50
N GLN A 314 0.73 -10.89 -8.90
CA GLN A 314 0.46 -9.67 -9.67
C GLN A 314 0.27 -9.91 -11.16
#